data_AF-A0A7S0AX89-F1
#
_entry.id   AF-A0A7S0AX89-F1
#
_cell.length_a   1.000
_cell.length_b   1.000
_cell.length_c   1.000
_cell.angle_alpha   90.00
_cell.angle_beta   90.00
_cell.angle_gamma   90.00
#
_symmetry.space_group_name_H-M   'P 1'
#
loop_
_entity.id
_entity.type
_entity.pdbx_description
1 polymer ?
#
loop_
_entity_poly.entity_id
_entity_poly.type
_entity_poly.pdbx_seq_one_letter_code
_entity_poly.pdbx_strand_id
1 'polypeptide(L)'
;IHVLREEGGSSAAPKSANASGNAEKPVICLVRHLSPIGRLLSKTAFDFSLSNSPSVRLGGSIEESRDLLRVEIAGIKAPPLYRSAGGYEQPAEWLNRLAANRTSVACTLMARRIDKSLEESNMNNASNRRGSKPTVADFDAGDQHLQSRAICQVKYRPRMFSIFRQDLASTLVASGRANVLSSGMHAEDLSTAIIDGDNDLKTLQAAAEYLENLASSEFEAVKNKRGMWSDQLVRQQNPELVEEAEFEQTASTGKKLWRW
;
A
#
# COMPACT_ATOMS: atom_id res chain seq x y z
N ILE A 1 10.01 6.12 5.00
CA ILE A 1 8.78 5.98 4.20
C ILE A 1 8.62 7.29 3.42
N HIS A 2 8.27 7.31 2.14
CA HIS A 2 7.76 8.49 1.43
C HIS A 2 6.47 8.08 0.73
N VAL A 3 5.45 8.92 0.61
CA VAL A 3 4.20 8.54 -0.09
C VAL A 3 4.18 9.20 -1.45
N LEU A 4 3.98 8.40 -2.51
CA LEU A 4 3.73 8.94 -3.84
C LEU A 4 2.25 9.23 -4.00
N ARG A 5 1.96 10.45 -4.45
CA ARG A 5 0.67 10.87 -4.97
C ARG A 5 0.73 10.66 -6.48
N GLU A 6 0.04 9.65 -7.00
CA GLU A 6 -0.21 9.58 -8.45
C GLU A 6 -1.27 10.65 -8.77
N GLU A 7 -0.82 11.83 -9.18
CA GLU A 7 -1.71 12.81 -9.80
C GLU A 7 -2.12 12.26 -11.17
N GLY A 8 -3.40 11.89 -11.31
CA GLY A 8 -3.97 11.52 -12.59
C GLY A 8 -3.83 12.68 -13.57
N GLY A 9 -3.06 12.45 -14.64
CA GLY A 9 -2.93 13.37 -15.76
C GLY A 9 -4.30 13.58 -16.43
N SER A 10 -4.71 14.84 -16.51
CA SER A 10 -5.86 15.30 -17.30
C SER A 10 -5.48 15.40 -18.77
N SER A 11 -6.18 14.71 -19.67
CA SER A 11 -6.77 15.30 -20.90
C SER A 11 -7.45 14.25 -21.79
N ALA A 12 -8.61 14.65 -22.31
CA ALA A 12 -9.46 14.05 -23.36
C ALA A 12 -10.38 12.86 -22.96
N ALA A 13 -11.66 13.18 -22.83
CA ALA A 13 -12.76 12.23 -22.76
C ALA A 13 -12.94 11.45 -24.08
N PRO A 14 -13.46 10.21 -23.98
CA PRO A 14 -14.75 9.98 -24.60
C PRO A 14 -15.76 9.39 -23.61
N LYS A 15 -17.01 9.78 -23.80
CA LYS A 15 -18.19 9.24 -23.13
C LYS A 15 -18.30 7.73 -23.45
N SER A 16 -18.08 6.88 -22.46
CA SER A 16 -18.81 5.62 -22.36
C SER A 16 -19.38 5.52 -20.94
N ALA A 17 -20.71 5.59 -20.86
CA ALA A 17 -21.43 5.13 -19.69
C ALA A 17 -21.41 3.60 -19.77
N ASN A 18 -20.66 2.95 -18.88
CA ASN A 18 -20.84 1.54 -18.51
C ASN A 18 -20.03 1.26 -17.24
N ALA A 19 -20.75 0.93 -16.16
CA ALA A 19 -20.28 0.32 -14.92
C ALA A 19 -18.85 0.70 -14.48
N SER A 20 -18.67 1.88 -13.87
CA SER A 20 -17.45 2.19 -13.14
C SER A 20 -17.40 1.36 -11.86
N GLY A 21 -16.96 0.11 -11.96
CA GLY A 21 -16.41 -0.59 -10.81
C GLY A 21 -15.32 0.30 -10.23
N ASN A 22 -15.46 0.70 -8.97
CA ASN A 22 -14.46 1.50 -8.28
C ASN A 22 -13.16 0.70 -8.23
N ALA A 23 -12.27 0.92 -9.20
CA ALA A 23 -10.98 0.26 -9.26
C ALA A 23 -10.27 0.46 -7.91
N GLU A 24 -9.95 -0.64 -7.25
CA GLU A 24 -9.38 -0.62 -5.90
C GLU A 24 -7.97 -0.02 -5.97
N LYS A 25 -7.81 1.21 -5.49
CA LYS A 25 -6.52 1.90 -5.52
C LYS A 25 -5.65 1.39 -4.38
N PRO A 26 -4.49 0.73 -4.63
CA PRO A 26 -3.64 0.24 -3.55
C PRO A 26 -3.01 1.38 -2.75
N VAL A 27 -2.69 1.12 -1.48
CA VAL A 27 -1.88 2.06 -0.69
C VAL A 27 -0.40 1.81 -0.95
N ILE A 28 0.26 2.78 -1.59
CA ILE A 28 1.68 2.68 -1.96
C ILE A 28 2.52 3.56 -1.04
N CYS A 29 3.64 3.00 -0.57
CA CYS A 29 4.63 3.71 0.20
C CYS A 29 6.04 3.39 -0.31
N LEU A 30 6.96 4.35 -0.14
CA LEU A 30 8.36 4.24 -0.57
C LEU A 30 9.23 3.95 0.64
N VAL A 31 9.95 2.84 0.62
CA VAL A 31 10.80 2.42 1.74
C VAL A 31 12.26 2.52 1.30
N ARG A 32 13.09 3.14 2.14
CA ARG A 32 14.55 3.15 1.95
C ARG A 32 15.16 2.00 2.73
N HIS A 33 15.96 1.18 2.07
CA HIS A 33 16.78 0.19 2.76
C HIS A 33 17.94 0.90 3.47
N LEU A 34 18.06 0.73 4.79
CA LEU A 34 19.12 1.33 5.58
C LEU A 34 20.21 0.30 5.90
N SER A 35 21.46 0.63 5.55
CA SER A 35 22.64 -0.10 6.01
C SER A 35 22.71 -0.12 7.56
N PRO A 36 23.42 -1.08 8.17
CA PRO A 36 23.55 -1.15 9.63
C PRO A 36 24.02 0.16 10.27
N ILE A 37 24.96 0.85 9.62
CA ILE A 37 25.46 2.17 10.06
C ILE A 37 24.36 3.23 9.93
N GLY A 38 23.60 3.24 8.83
CA GLY A 38 22.48 4.16 8.62
C GLY A 38 21.37 4.03 9.67
N ARG A 39 21.26 2.88 10.36
CA ARG A 39 20.30 2.67 11.46
C ARG A 39 20.73 3.33 12.78
N LEU A 40 22.03 3.59 12.95
CA LEU A 40 22.60 4.16 14.18
C LEU A 40 22.75 5.68 14.11
N LEU A 41 22.69 6.26 12.90
CA LEU A 41 22.87 7.69 12.71
C LEU A 41 21.68 8.49 13.26
N SER A 42 21.99 9.61 13.92
CA SER A 42 20.99 10.63 14.27
C SER A 42 20.38 11.24 13.00
N LYS A 43 19.22 11.88 13.15
CA LYS A 43 18.51 12.49 12.03
C LYS A 43 19.42 13.43 11.20
N THR A 44 20.13 14.31 11.89
CA THR A 44 21.02 15.33 11.29
C THR A 44 22.23 14.70 10.63
N ALA A 45 22.87 13.71 11.25
CA ALA A 45 24.03 13.03 10.69
C ALA A 45 23.67 12.22 9.44
N PHE A 46 22.49 11.61 9.43
CA PHE A 46 21.98 10.89 8.27
C PHE A 46 21.64 11.84 7.10
N ASP A 47 20.98 12.97 7.37
CA ASP A 47 20.69 13.97 6.32
C ASP A 47 21.96 14.59 5.76
N PHE A 48 22.94 14.85 6.63
CA PHE A 48 24.25 15.31 6.20
C PHE A 48 24.97 14.26 5.34
N SER A 49 24.90 12.98 5.70
CA SER A 49 25.46 11.89 4.91
C SER A 49 24.79 11.77 3.53
N LEU A 50 23.45 11.89 3.49
CA LEU A 50 22.69 11.84 2.24
C LEU A 50 22.93 13.05 1.34
N SER A 51 22.94 14.27 1.89
CA SER A 51 23.23 15.48 1.12
C SER A 51 24.67 15.54 0.59
N ASN A 52 25.57 14.76 1.18
CA ASN A 52 26.94 14.58 0.72
C ASN A 52 27.13 13.32 -0.13
N SER A 53 26.08 12.52 -0.35
CA SER A 53 26.18 11.40 -1.27
C SER A 53 26.32 11.92 -2.70
N PRO A 54 27.18 11.31 -3.53
CA PRO A 54 27.37 11.74 -4.91
C PRO A 54 26.07 11.67 -5.73
N SER A 55 25.12 10.82 -5.33
CA SER A 55 23.81 10.63 -5.96
C SER A 55 22.82 11.78 -5.77
N VAL A 56 23.04 12.71 -4.83
CA VAL A 56 22.16 13.87 -4.60
C VAL A 56 22.73 15.14 -5.25
N ARG A 57 24.01 15.14 -5.63
CA ARG A 57 24.73 16.32 -6.13
C ARG A 57 24.66 16.51 -7.65
N LEU A 58 24.24 15.49 -8.42
CA LEU A 58 23.87 15.66 -9.82
C LEU A 58 22.36 15.93 -9.89
N GLY A 59 22.00 17.21 -10.03
CA GLY A 59 20.64 17.68 -9.83
C GLY A 59 19.56 16.94 -10.62
N GLY A 60 18.49 16.58 -9.92
CA GLY A 60 17.24 16.11 -10.51
C GLY A 60 16.43 15.26 -9.53
N SER A 61 15.18 15.66 -9.28
CA SER A 61 14.13 15.00 -8.47
C SER A 61 13.90 13.49 -8.74
N ILE A 62 14.64 12.89 -9.68
CA ILE A 62 14.47 11.53 -10.19
C ILE A 62 15.45 10.55 -9.51
N GLU A 63 16.66 10.98 -9.11
CA GLU A 63 17.65 10.06 -8.51
C GLU A 63 17.39 9.73 -7.03
N GLU A 64 16.76 10.61 -6.26
CA GLU A 64 16.34 10.27 -4.88
C GLU A 64 15.35 9.08 -4.84
N SER A 65 14.68 8.81 -5.96
CA SER A 65 13.75 7.69 -6.13
C SER A 65 14.45 6.37 -6.44
N ARG A 66 15.72 6.36 -6.90
CA ARG A 66 16.45 5.12 -7.24
C ARG A 66 16.76 4.27 -6.00
N ASP A 67 16.98 4.91 -4.86
CA ASP A 67 17.24 4.22 -3.57
C ASP A 67 15.95 3.89 -2.79
N LEU A 68 14.78 4.14 -3.36
CA LEU A 68 13.49 3.95 -2.72
C LEU A 68 12.73 2.79 -3.36
N LEU A 69 12.40 1.79 -2.54
CA LEU A 69 11.58 0.65 -2.94
C LEU A 69 10.10 1.03 -2.89
N ARG A 70 9.38 0.82 -3.99
CA ARG A 70 7.91 0.96 -4.06
C ARG A 70 7.26 -0.26 -3.42
N VAL A 71 6.52 -0.02 -2.34
CA VAL A 71 5.85 -1.04 -1.54
C VAL A 71 4.36 -0.77 -1.51
N GLU A 72 3.57 -1.70 -2.06
CA GLU A 72 2.13 -1.81 -1.87
C GLU A 72 1.86 -2.50 -0.53
N ILE A 73 1.00 -1.89 0.30
CA ILE A 73 0.62 -2.46 1.59
C ILE A 73 -0.47 -3.51 1.34
N ALA A 74 -0.18 -4.76 1.72
CA ALA A 74 -1.08 -5.89 1.47
C ALA A 74 -2.41 -5.78 2.22
N GLY A 75 -3.50 -6.20 1.56
CA GLY A 75 -4.84 -6.36 2.13
C GLY A 75 -5.65 -5.07 2.29
N ILE A 76 -5.12 -3.91 1.87
CA ILE A 76 -5.82 -2.63 2.02
C ILE A 76 -5.79 -1.77 0.77
N LYS A 77 -6.84 -0.95 0.60
CA LYS A 77 -6.95 0.08 -0.44
C LYS A 77 -7.02 1.47 0.16
N ALA A 78 -6.59 2.43 -0.64
CA ALA A 78 -6.67 3.83 -0.32
C ALA A 78 -8.14 4.23 -0.08
N PRO A 79 -8.41 5.07 0.93
CA PRO A 79 -9.76 5.52 1.20
C PRO A 79 -10.27 6.38 0.02
N PRO A 80 -11.58 6.44 -0.22
CA PRO A 80 -12.14 7.46 -1.10
C PRO A 80 -11.81 8.85 -0.58
N LEU A 81 -11.95 9.88 -1.42
CA LEU A 81 -11.82 11.26 -0.94
C LEU A 81 -12.93 11.55 0.06
N TYR A 82 -12.56 11.97 1.28
CA TYR A 82 -13.49 12.23 2.38
C TYR A 82 -13.13 13.52 3.12
N ARG A 83 -14.11 14.11 3.80
CA ARG A 83 -13.89 15.20 4.76
C ARG A 83 -13.97 14.65 6.18
N SER A 84 -12.83 14.63 6.86
CA SER A 84 -12.79 14.31 8.29
C SER A 84 -13.62 15.34 9.07
N ALA A 85 -14.38 14.87 10.06
CA ALA A 85 -15.16 15.73 10.95
C ALA A 85 -14.31 16.75 11.74
N GLY A 86 -12.99 16.52 11.88
CA GLY A 86 -12.06 17.36 12.65
C GLY A 86 -11.35 18.46 11.84
N GLY A 87 -11.79 18.74 10.62
CA GLY A 87 -11.04 19.55 9.65
C GLY A 87 -10.19 18.68 8.74
N TYR A 88 -9.83 19.21 7.57
CA TYR A 88 -9.24 18.49 6.44
C TYR A 88 -7.92 17.76 6.81
N GLU A 89 -8.00 16.53 7.32
CA GLU A 89 -6.86 15.63 7.33
C GLU A 89 -6.54 15.31 5.86
N GLN A 90 -5.32 15.65 5.41
CA GLN A 90 -4.97 15.44 4.02
C GLN A 90 -4.82 13.93 3.74
N PRO A 91 -5.14 13.47 2.52
CA PRO A 91 -4.83 12.10 2.11
C PRO A 91 -3.36 11.77 2.41
N ALA A 92 -3.12 10.62 3.03
CA ALA A 92 -1.80 10.14 3.44
C ALA A 92 -1.04 10.99 4.48
N GLU A 93 -1.65 11.99 5.11
CA GLU A 93 -1.00 12.82 6.14
C GLU A 93 -0.34 11.98 7.24
N TRP A 94 -0.99 10.90 7.66
CA TRP A 94 -0.45 10.00 8.67
C TRP A 94 0.82 9.27 8.25
N LEU A 95 0.82 8.73 7.03
CA LEU A 95 2.00 8.08 6.46
C LEU A 95 3.13 9.09 6.27
N ASN A 96 2.80 10.34 5.94
CA ASN A 96 3.75 11.45 5.86
C ASN A 96 4.32 11.81 7.25
N ARG A 97 3.55 11.69 8.33
CA ARG A 97 4.08 11.84 9.71
C ARG A 97 5.02 10.70 10.07
N LEU A 98 4.69 9.45 9.74
CA LEU A 98 5.61 8.30 9.94
C LEU A 98 6.91 8.47 9.12
N ALA A 99 6.77 8.94 7.89
CA ALA A 99 7.86 9.29 7.00
C ALA A 99 8.79 10.34 7.63
N ALA A 100 8.21 11.47 8.07
CA ALA A 100 8.93 12.57 8.69
C ALA A 100 9.68 12.16 9.97
N ASN A 101 9.11 11.20 10.72
CA ASN A 101 9.70 10.65 11.95
C ASN A 101 10.74 9.54 11.70
N ARG A 102 11.01 9.17 10.45
CA ARG A 102 11.93 8.08 10.06
C ARG A 102 11.64 6.78 10.80
N THR A 103 10.36 6.47 10.95
CA THR A 103 9.93 5.27 11.61
C THR A 103 10.56 4.04 10.96
N SER A 104 11.27 3.24 11.75
CA SER A 104 11.82 1.96 11.28
C SER A 104 10.68 1.00 11.00
N VAL A 105 10.74 0.39 9.82
CA VAL A 105 9.78 -0.61 9.36
C VAL A 105 10.47 -1.93 9.08
N ALA A 106 9.72 -3.01 9.22
CA ALA A 106 10.03 -4.33 8.69
C ALA A 106 8.98 -4.67 7.65
N CYS A 107 9.43 -5.09 6.48
CA CYS A 107 8.59 -5.49 5.37
C CYS A 107 8.74 -7.00 5.18
N THR A 108 7.63 -7.72 5.20
CA THR A 108 7.56 -9.13 4.77
C THR A 108 7.00 -9.14 3.37
N LEU A 109 7.80 -9.59 2.40
CA LEU A 109 7.37 -9.70 1.00
C LEU A 109 6.32 -10.81 0.89
N MET A 110 5.18 -10.49 0.28
CA MET A 110 4.06 -11.42 0.05
C MET A 110 3.95 -11.82 -1.42
N ALA A 111 4.17 -10.85 -2.31
CA ALA A 111 4.17 -11.04 -3.76
C ALA A 111 4.88 -9.87 -4.44
N ARG A 112 5.07 -9.94 -5.76
CA ARG A 112 5.50 -8.80 -6.57
C ARG A 112 4.49 -8.54 -7.69
N ARG A 113 4.24 -7.27 -7.98
CA ARG A 113 3.43 -6.81 -9.10
C ARG A 113 4.34 -6.32 -10.23
N ILE A 114 4.06 -6.74 -11.46
CA ILE A 114 4.77 -6.36 -12.68
C ILE A 114 3.76 -5.90 -13.74
N ASP A 115 4.10 -4.87 -14.52
CA ASP A 115 3.28 -4.39 -15.63
C ASP A 115 3.34 -5.35 -16.84
N LYS A 116 2.18 -5.79 -17.35
CA LYS A 116 2.11 -6.81 -18.43
C LYS A 116 2.65 -6.32 -19.78
N SER A 117 2.60 -5.01 -20.05
CA SER A 117 3.11 -4.41 -21.30
C SER A 117 4.60 -4.72 -21.57
N LEU A 118 5.34 -5.12 -20.54
CA LEU A 118 6.76 -5.51 -20.63
C LEU A 118 7.00 -6.99 -20.93
N GLU A 119 6.07 -7.89 -20.59
CA GLU A 119 6.24 -9.31 -20.93
C GLU A 119 6.23 -9.50 -22.46
N GLU A 120 5.34 -8.79 -23.15
CA GLU A 120 5.21 -8.86 -24.61
C GLU A 120 6.43 -8.25 -25.34
N SER A 121 7.01 -7.17 -24.81
CA SER A 121 8.18 -6.53 -25.42
C SER A 121 9.48 -7.30 -25.17
N ASN A 122 9.62 -8.00 -24.04
CA ASN A 122 10.77 -8.89 -23.79
C ASN A 122 10.71 -10.19 -24.60
N MET A 123 9.53 -10.78 -24.82
CA MET A 123 9.39 -11.98 -25.66
C MET A 123 9.75 -11.71 -27.14
N ASN A 124 9.45 -10.51 -27.64
CA ASN A 124 9.81 -10.11 -29.00
C ASN A 124 11.32 -9.89 -29.20
N ASN A 125 12.07 -9.54 -28.16
CA ASN A 125 13.53 -9.37 -28.23
C ASN A 125 14.31 -10.68 -28.02
N ALA A 126 13.74 -11.65 -27.29
CA ALA A 126 14.38 -12.95 -27.06
C ALA A 126 14.48 -13.82 -28.33
N SER A 127 13.57 -13.65 -29.29
CA SER A 127 13.56 -14.39 -30.55
C SER A 127 14.70 -14.00 -31.50
N ASN A 128 15.31 -12.82 -31.33
CA ASN A 128 16.42 -12.32 -32.15
C ASN A 128 17.83 -12.62 -31.62
N ARG A 129 17.97 -13.30 -30.47
CA ARG A 129 19.28 -13.60 -29.84
C ARG A 129 19.66 -15.09 -29.83
N ARG A 130 19.34 -15.83 -30.90
CA ARG A 130 19.94 -17.16 -31.14
C ARG A 130 21.32 -16.99 -31.81
N GLY A 131 22.39 -16.79 -31.03
CA GLY A 131 23.73 -16.78 -31.62
C GLY A 131 24.94 -16.46 -30.75
N SER A 132 24.80 -15.99 -29.50
CA SER A 132 25.95 -15.62 -28.68
C SER A 132 25.89 -16.28 -27.30
N LYS A 133 26.99 -16.96 -26.94
CA LYS A 133 27.25 -17.59 -25.64
C LYS A 133 26.88 -16.67 -24.45
N PRO A 134 26.49 -17.24 -23.30
CA PRO A 134 26.12 -16.47 -22.12
C PRO A 134 27.40 -15.86 -21.52
N THR A 135 27.74 -14.67 -21.99
CA THR A 135 28.64 -13.78 -21.26
C THR A 135 27.78 -13.22 -20.14
N VAL A 136 28.24 -13.35 -18.89
CA VAL A 136 27.60 -12.82 -17.68
C VAL A 136 27.02 -11.46 -18.02
N ALA A 137 25.70 -11.42 -18.22
CA ALA A 137 25.02 -10.19 -18.56
C ALA A 137 25.16 -9.31 -17.31
N ASP A 138 25.86 -8.20 -17.46
CA ASP A 138 25.60 -7.03 -16.64
C ASP A 138 24.08 -6.85 -16.66
N PHE A 139 23.45 -7.21 -15.55
CA PHE A 139 22.04 -6.93 -15.32
C PHE A 139 21.96 -5.41 -15.33
N ASP A 140 21.54 -4.86 -16.46
CA ASP A 140 21.14 -3.47 -16.58
C ASP A 140 19.81 -3.31 -15.81
N ALA A 141 19.95 -3.37 -14.48
CA ALA A 141 18.89 -3.29 -13.49
C ALA A 141 18.38 -1.84 -13.33
N GLY A 142 18.90 -0.90 -14.13
CA GLY A 142 18.64 0.53 -14.03
C GLY A 142 17.19 0.92 -14.30
N ASP A 143 16.52 0.24 -15.24
CA ASP A 143 15.15 0.64 -15.67
C ASP A 143 14.05 -0.34 -15.22
N GLN A 144 14.34 -1.63 -15.01
CA GLN A 144 13.34 -2.61 -14.56
C GLN A 144 12.89 -2.38 -13.09
N HIS A 145 13.74 -1.76 -12.27
CA HIS A 145 13.45 -1.52 -10.86
C HIS A 145 12.38 -0.44 -10.63
N LEU A 146 12.11 0.40 -11.63
CA LEU A 146 11.12 1.48 -11.54
C LEU A 146 9.67 1.02 -11.79
N GLN A 147 9.50 -0.19 -12.34
CA GLN A 147 8.21 -0.68 -12.83
C GLN A 147 7.64 -1.87 -12.03
N SER A 148 8.46 -2.55 -11.21
CA SER A 148 7.95 -3.57 -10.29
C SER A 148 7.58 -2.97 -8.92
N ARG A 149 6.49 -3.46 -8.33
CA ARG A 149 6.03 -3.04 -6.99
C ARG A 149 6.04 -4.25 -6.07
N ALA A 150 6.69 -4.14 -4.92
CA ALA A 150 6.65 -5.18 -3.90
C ALA A 150 5.35 -5.10 -3.12
N ILE A 151 4.63 -6.21 -2.96
CA ILE A 151 3.45 -6.29 -2.10
C ILE A 151 3.90 -6.84 -0.77
N CYS A 152 3.78 -6.05 0.29
CA CYS A 152 4.35 -6.40 1.59
C CYS A 152 3.35 -6.23 2.73
N GLN A 153 3.47 -7.12 3.72
CA GLN A 153 3.02 -6.81 5.07
C GLN A 153 4.06 -5.89 5.72
N VAL A 154 3.64 -4.71 6.18
CA VAL A 154 4.54 -3.70 6.74
C VAL A 154 4.27 -3.56 8.23
N LYS A 155 5.29 -3.81 9.05
CA LYS A 155 5.24 -3.64 10.51
C LYS A 155 6.18 -2.54 10.95
N TYR A 156 5.76 -1.68 11.86
CA TYR A 156 6.54 -0.52 12.30
C TYR A 156 6.57 -0.38 13.83
N ARG A 157 7.52 0.39 14.36
CA ARG A 157 7.55 0.73 15.79
C ARG A 157 7.10 2.18 16.01
N PRO A 158 5.95 2.43 16.65
CA PRO A 158 5.41 3.80 16.79
C PRO A 158 6.26 4.69 17.69
N ARG A 159 6.97 4.11 18.66
CA ARG A 159 7.89 4.81 19.57
C ARG A 159 9.17 4.01 19.69
N MET A 160 10.30 4.69 19.91
CA MET A 160 11.62 4.07 20.06
C MET A 160 11.64 3.00 21.17
N PHE A 161 10.85 3.20 22.23
CA PHE A 161 10.74 2.27 23.38
C PHE A 161 9.59 1.27 23.28
N SER A 162 8.84 1.25 22.18
CA SER A 162 7.79 0.22 22.01
C SER A 162 8.44 -1.12 21.72
N ILE A 163 8.17 -2.11 22.58
CA ILE A 163 8.72 -3.46 22.46
C ILE A 163 8.12 -4.18 21.24
N PHE A 164 6.83 -3.96 20.99
CA PHE A 164 6.07 -4.65 19.95
C PHE A 164 5.96 -3.81 18.68
N ARG A 165 6.14 -4.47 17.53
CA ARG A 165 5.84 -3.85 16.23
C ARG A 165 4.34 -3.87 16.00
N GLN A 166 3.81 -2.78 15.47
CA GLN A 166 2.43 -2.67 15.04
C GLN A 166 2.33 -2.92 13.53
N ASP A 167 1.25 -3.55 13.13
CA ASP A 167 0.93 -3.74 11.72
C ASP A 167 0.38 -2.43 11.13
N LEU A 168 0.96 -2.02 9.99
CA LEU A 168 0.66 -0.75 9.35
C LEU A 168 -0.76 -0.74 8.78
N ALA A 169 -1.16 -1.85 8.13
CA ALA A 169 -2.47 -1.96 7.51
C ALA A 169 -3.57 -1.95 8.57
N SER A 170 -3.43 -2.77 9.61
CA SER A 170 -4.35 -2.79 10.75
C SER A 170 -4.48 -1.42 11.41
N THR A 171 -3.37 -0.68 11.59
CA THR A 171 -3.43 0.68 12.15
C THR A 171 -4.21 1.64 11.25
N LEU A 172 -3.97 1.61 9.94
CA LEU A 172 -4.66 2.46 8.97
C LEU A 172 -6.16 2.15 8.94
N VAL A 173 -6.52 0.88 8.92
CA VAL A 173 -7.92 0.43 8.90
C VAL A 173 -8.63 0.78 10.20
N ALA A 174 -8.04 0.46 11.36
CA ALA A 174 -8.63 0.74 12.68
C ALA A 174 -8.80 2.24 12.98
N SER A 175 -8.07 3.10 12.26
CA SER A 175 -8.21 4.55 12.33
C SER A 175 -9.11 5.15 11.24
N GLY A 176 -9.69 4.31 10.37
CA GLY A 176 -10.56 4.72 9.26
C GLY A 176 -9.81 5.48 8.16
N ARG A 177 -8.55 5.13 7.91
CA ARG A 177 -7.66 5.78 6.92
C ARG A 177 -7.35 4.91 5.72
N ALA A 178 -7.87 3.69 5.69
CA ALA A 178 -7.81 2.75 4.58
C ALA A 178 -9.01 1.79 4.69
N ASN A 179 -9.43 1.22 3.55
CA ASN A 179 -10.43 0.17 3.50
C ASN A 179 -9.76 -1.19 3.30
N VAL A 180 -10.43 -2.27 3.66
CA VAL A 180 -9.98 -3.62 3.30
C VAL A 180 -10.26 -3.85 1.81
N LEU A 181 -9.35 -4.58 1.15
CA LEU A 181 -9.52 -4.99 -0.24
C LEU A 181 -10.59 -6.09 -0.34
N SER A 182 -11.49 -5.97 -1.31
CA SER A 182 -12.48 -7.02 -1.60
C SER A 182 -11.88 -8.20 -2.37
N SER A 183 -10.83 -7.96 -3.16
CA SER A 183 -10.11 -8.99 -3.92
C SER A 183 -9.11 -9.82 -3.10
N GLY A 184 -8.97 -9.54 -1.80
CA GLY A 184 -8.05 -10.24 -0.91
C GLY A 184 -6.74 -9.49 -0.67
N MET A 185 -5.59 -10.15 -0.81
CA MET A 185 -4.30 -9.59 -0.34
C MET A 185 -3.72 -8.48 -1.22
N HIS A 186 -4.20 -8.35 -2.46
CA HIS A 186 -3.66 -7.41 -3.45
C HIS A 186 -4.79 -6.90 -4.34
N ALA A 187 -4.69 -5.64 -4.77
CA ALA A 187 -5.70 -5.04 -5.64
C ALA A 187 -5.71 -5.71 -7.01
N GLU A 188 -6.89 -5.98 -7.56
CA GLU A 188 -7.01 -6.46 -8.94
C GLU A 188 -6.72 -5.34 -9.93
N ASP A 189 -5.78 -5.59 -10.84
CA ASP A 189 -5.46 -4.68 -11.94
C ASP A 189 -5.13 -5.50 -13.18
N LEU A 190 -5.98 -5.38 -14.20
CA LEU A 190 -5.87 -6.14 -15.45
C LEU A 190 -4.58 -5.83 -16.23
N SER A 191 -4.00 -4.64 -16.03
CA SER A 191 -2.77 -4.20 -16.69
C SER A 191 -1.49 -4.76 -16.05
N THR A 192 -1.62 -5.40 -14.88
CA THR A 192 -0.49 -5.96 -14.12
C THR A 192 -0.67 -7.44 -13.86
N ALA A 193 0.45 -8.13 -13.63
CA ALA A 193 0.50 -9.51 -13.20
C ALA A 193 1.09 -9.58 -11.78
N ILE A 194 0.55 -10.49 -10.98
CA ILE A 194 1.10 -10.85 -9.67
C ILE A 194 1.98 -12.08 -9.87
N ILE A 195 3.23 -11.96 -9.44
CA ILE A 195 4.22 -13.03 -9.47
C ILE A 195 4.76 -13.28 -8.07
N ASP A 196 5.37 -14.45 -7.87
CA ASP A 196 5.93 -14.90 -6.59
C ASP A 196 4.93 -14.90 -5.42
N GLY A 197 3.64 -14.93 -5.72
CA GLY A 197 2.62 -15.18 -4.70
C GLY A 197 2.81 -16.58 -4.14
N ASP A 198 2.79 -16.69 -2.81
CA ASP A 198 2.87 -17.99 -2.15
C ASP A 198 1.58 -18.77 -2.40
N ASN A 199 1.73 -20.02 -2.84
CA ASN A 199 0.64 -20.96 -3.08
C ASN A 199 0.55 -22.04 -2.01
N ASP A 200 1.41 -21.99 -0.98
CA ASP A 200 1.33 -22.92 0.15
C ASP A 200 0.02 -22.70 0.93
N LEU A 201 -0.66 -23.81 1.24
CA LEU A 201 -1.95 -23.79 1.93
C LEU A 201 -1.85 -23.05 3.28
N LYS A 202 -0.75 -23.23 4.01
CA LYS A 202 -0.57 -22.58 5.32
C LYS A 202 -0.43 -21.07 5.19
N THR A 203 0.29 -20.61 4.17
CA THR A 203 0.41 -19.18 3.88
C THR A 203 -0.93 -18.59 3.45
N LEU A 204 -1.71 -19.32 2.65
CA LEU A 204 -3.06 -18.90 2.27
C LEU A 204 -4.01 -18.82 3.47
N GLN A 205 -3.94 -19.80 4.39
CA GLN A 205 -4.70 -19.76 5.65
C GLN A 205 -4.31 -18.56 6.51
N ALA A 206 -3.00 -18.33 6.70
CA ALA A 206 -2.52 -17.17 7.46
C ALA A 206 -2.91 -15.84 6.81
N ALA A 207 -2.95 -15.77 5.47
CA ALA A 207 -3.43 -14.61 4.74
C ALA A 207 -4.94 -14.38 4.91
N ALA A 208 -5.74 -15.46 4.91
CA ALA A 208 -7.18 -15.38 5.16
C ALA A 208 -7.48 -14.89 6.59
N GLU A 209 -6.82 -15.46 7.60
CA GLU A 209 -6.91 -15.00 9.00
C GLU A 209 -6.49 -13.54 9.13
N TYR A 210 -5.43 -13.13 8.42
CA TYR A 210 -4.99 -11.74 8.43
C TYR A 210 -6.04 -10.78 7.84
N LEU A 211 -6.66 -11.14 6.71
CA LEU A 211 -7.75 -10.35 6.11
C LEU A 211 -8.97 -10.27 7.01
N GLU A 212 -9.33 -11.36 7.69
CA GLU A 212 -10.44 -11.38 8.67
C GLU A 212 -10.18 -10.43 9.84
N ASN A 213 -8.94 -10.39 10.34
CA ASN A 213 -8.54 -9.44 11.38
C ASN A 213 -8.60 -7.98 10.90
N LEU A 214 -8.25 -7.73 9.63
CA LEU A 214 -8.39 -6.41 9.02
C LEU A 214 -9.87 -6.03 8.87
N ALA A 215 -10.72 -6.93 8.38
CA ALA A 215 -12.16 -6.70 8.22
C ALA A 215 -12.83 -6.39 9.56
N SER A 216 -12.46 -7.13 10.62
CA SER A 216 -12.91 -6.86 11.99
C SER A 216 -12.48 -5.47 12.48
N SER A 217 -11.25 -5.04 12.15
CA SER A 217 -10.76 -3.70 12.47
C SER A 217 -11.49 -2.60 11.69
N GLU A 218 -11.87 -2.87 10.44
CA GLU A 218 -12.64 -1.95 9.59
C GLU A 218 -14.05 -1.77 10.14
N PHE A 219 -14.70 -2.87 10.48
CA PHE A 219 -16.02 -2.88 11.09
C PHE A 219 -16.05 -2.07 12.39
N GLU A 220 -15.05 -2.26 13.27
CA GLU A 220 -14.92 -1.44 14.48
C GLU A 220 -14.65 0.04 14.17
N ALA A 221 -13.93 0.37 13.10
CA ALA A 221 -13.75 1.76 12.68
C ALA A 221 -15.06 2.39 12.15
N VAL A 222 -15.88 1.64 11.42
CA VAL A 222 -17.21 2.05 10.92
C VAL A 222 -18.15 2.34 12.08
N LYS A 223 -18.23 1.40 13.01
CA LYS A 223 -18.99 1.46 14.26
C LYS A 223 -18.65 2.72 15.03
N ASN A 224 -17.35 2.97 15.26
CA ASN A 224 -16.89 4.12 16.01
C ASN A 224 -16.82 5.43 15.19
N LYS A 225 -17.29 5.44 13.93
CA LYS A 225 -17.27 6.59 13.01
C LYS A 225 -15.89 7.24 12.89
N ARG A 226 -14.83 6.43 12.82
CA ARG A 226 -13.43 6.92 12.76
C ARG A 226 -13.00 7.29 11.35
N GLY A 227 -12.18 8.34 11.23
CA GLY A 227 -11.56 8.75 9.96
C GLY A 227 -12.61 9.00 8.88
N MET A 228 -12.48 8.31 7.74
CA MET A 228 -13.43 8.40 6.62
C MET A 228 -14.86 7.98 6.98
N TRP A 229 -15.05 7.12 7.98
CA TRP A 229 -16.37 6.66 8.40
C TRP A 229 -17.16 7.70 9.20
N SER A 230 -16.55 8.85 9.49
CA SER A 230 -17.25 10.04 9.97
C SER A 230 -17.97 10.81 8.86
N ASP A 231 -17.58 10.61 7.60
CA ASP A 231 -18.16 11.27 6.44
C ASP A 231 -19.40 10.50 5.95
N GLN A 232 -20.54 11.18 5.87
CA GLN A 232 -21.81 10.58 5.46
C GLN A 232 -21.77 10.09 4.01
N LEU A 233 -21.03 10.76 3.11
CA LEU A 233 -20.93 10.36 1.72
C LEU A 233 -20.19 9.03 1.57
N VAL A 234 -19.13 8.82 2.36
CA VAL A 234 -18.38 7.55 2.38
C VAL A 234 -19.25 6.41 2.92
N ARG A 235 -20.05 6.70 3.96
CA ARG A 235 -21.00 5.72 4.52
C ARG A 235 -22.06 5.31 3.51
N GLN A 236 -22.58 6.26 2.72
CA GLN A 236 -23.58 5.98 1.67
C GLN A 236 -23.02 5.10 0.54
N GLN A 237 -21.70 5.13 0.30
CA GLN A 237 -21.06 4.27 -0.71
C GLN A 237 -20.93 2.81 -0.25
N ASN A 238 -21.01 2.54 1.05
CA ASN A 238 -20.86 1.20 1.63
C ASN A 238 -22.03 0.90 2.59
N PRO A 239 -23.28 0.88 2.10
CA PRO A 239 -24.46 0.82 2.94
C PRO A 239 -24.54 -0.49 3.73
N GLU A 240 -24.12 -1.62 3.15
CA GLU A 240 -24.17 -2.94 3.78
C GLU A 240 -23.33 -2.99 5.07
N LEU A 241 -22.08 -2.52 5.00
CA LEU A 241 -21.17 -2.51 6.15
C LEU A 241 -21.66 -1.53 7.23
N VAL A 242 -22.22 -0.39 6.82
CA VAL A 242 -22.75 0.62 7.72
C VAL A 242 -24.02 0.15 8.42
N GLU A 243 -24.94 -0.49 7.69
CA GLU A 243 -26.17 -1.05 8.23
C GLU A 243 -25.87 -2.12 9.28
N GLU A 244 -24.94 -3.04 8.99
CA GLU A 244 -24.55 -4.08 9.94
C GLU A 244 -23.92 -3.46 11.21
N ALA A 245 -23.04 -2.46 11.05
CA ALA A 245 -22.43 -1.77 12.18
C ALA A 245 -23.44 -0.99 13.03
N GLU A 246 -24.42 -0.33 12.41
CA GLU A 246 -25.48 0.40 13.09
C GLU A 246 -26.49 -0.54 13.76
N PHE A 247 -26.82 -1.66 13.12
CA PHE A 247 -27.62 -2.72 13.72
C PHE A 247 -26.94 -3.27 14.97
N GLU A 248 -25.64 -3.58 14.92
CA GLU A 248 -24.91 -4.03 16.10
C GLU A 248 -24.89 -3.02 17.25
N GLN A 249 -24.85 -1.72 16.96
CA GLN A 249 -24.86 -0.68 17.99
C GLN A 249 -26.24 -0.47 18.62
N THR A 250 -27.29 -0.56 17.81
CA THR A 250 -28.64 -0.13 18.21
C THR A 250 -29.59 -1.27 18.56
N ALA A 251 -29.34 -2.49 18.04
CA ALA A 251 -30.21 -3.63 18.25
C ALA A 251 -30.11 -4.16 19.69
N SER A 252 -31.28 -4.49 20.26
CA SER A 252 -31.36 -5.22 21.52
C SER A 252 -30.83 -6.65 21.37
N THR A 253 -30.39 -7.26 22.46
CA THR A 253 -29.83 -8.62 22.47
C THR A 253 -30.78 -9.65 21.84
N GLY A 254 -32.09 -9.51 22.05
CA GLY A 254 -33.10 -10.39 21.44
C GLY A 254 -33.22 -10.22 19.93
N LYS A 255 -33.06 -9.00 19.40
CA LYS A 255 -33.04 -8.75 17.94
C LYS A 255 -31.78 -9.31 17.29
N LYS A 256 -30.64 -9.24 17.98
CA LYS A 256 -29.38 -9.84 17.51
C LYS A 256 -29.49 -11.36 17.38
N LEU A 257 -30.11 -12.01 18.38
CA LEU A 257 -30.31 -13.46 18.38
C LEU A 257 -31.29 -13.94 17.29
N TRP A 258 -32.30 -13.13 16.93
CA TRP A 258 -33.29 -13.49 15.91
C TRP A 258 -32.77 -13.41 14.46
N ARG A 259 -31.69 -12.65 14.23
CA ARG A 259 -31.09 -12.46 12.90
C ARG A 259 -30.03 -13.53 12.57
N TRP A 260 -29.55 -14.24 13.59
CA TRP A 260 -28.64 -15.39 13.49
C TRP A 260 -29.42 -16.69 13.35
#